data_AF-A0A1V5MR38-F1
#
_entry.id   AF-A0A1V5MR38-F1
#
_cell.length_a   1.000
_cell.length_b   1.000
_cell.length_c   1.000
_cell.angle_alpha   90.00
_cell.angle_beta   90.00
_cell.angle_gamma   90.00
#
_symmetry.space_group_name_H-M   'P 1'
#
loop_
_entity.id
_entity.type
_entity.pdbx_description
1 polymer ?
#
loop_
_entity_poly.entity_id
_entity_poly.type
_entity_poly.pdbx_seq_one_letter_code
_entity_poly.pdbx_strand_id
1 'polypeptide(L)' 'MPVMAGPSEATAIGNIMMQAKALGVVDSLTDMRALIRQAITPDLFQPQDTASWETAYGRFLAVTDLN' A
#
# COMPACT_ATOMS: atom_id res chain seq x y z
N MET A 1 1.24 -4.07 13.01
CA MET A 1 -0.03 -3.95 12.25
C MET A 1 0.12 -4.72 10.94
N PRO A 2 -0.93 -5.39 10.43
CA PRO A 2 -0.86 -6.07 9.13
C PRO A 2 -0.58 -5.09 7.99
N VAL A 3 0.10 -5.57 6.94
CA VAL A 3 0.45 -4.79 5.75
C VAL A 3 -0.34 -5.32 4.56
N MET A 4 -1.02 -4.42 3.84
CA MET A 4 -1.59 -4.71 2.52
C MET A 4 -0.55 -4.35 1.47
N ALA A 5 -0.09 -5.33 0.69
CA ALA A 5 0.92 -5.13 -0.32
C ALA A 5 0.39 -5.42 -1.73
N GLY A 6 0.92 -4.68 -2.69
CA GLY A 6 0.61 -4.84 -4.10
C GLY A 6 -0.67 -4.14 -4.59
N PRO A 7 -0.99 -4.32 -5.89
CA PRO A 7 -0.18 -5.04 -6.87
C PRO A 7 1.05 -4.21 -7.27
N SER A 8 2.05 -4.82 -7.92
CA SER A 8 3.24 -4.10 -8.43
C SER A 8 2.86 -2.95 -9.37
N GLU A 9 1.70 -3.04 -10.01
CA GLU A 9 1.16 -2.10 -10.98
C GLU A 9 0.34 -0.97 -10.36
N ALA A 10 0.35 -0.78 -9.03
CA ALA A 10 -0.50 0.21 -8.34
C ALA A 10 -0.41 1.63 -8.96
N THR A 11 0.79 2.06 -9.35
CA THR A 11 1.00 3.34 -10.05
C THR A 11 0.32 3.37 -11.42
N ALA A 12 0.43 2.30 -12.21
CA ALA A 12 -0.21 2.20 -13.53
C ALA A 12 -1.73 2.20 -13.42
N ILE A 13 -2.29 1.48 -12.45
CA ILE A 13 -3.73 1.47 -12.16
C ILE A 13 -4.23 2.87 -11.79
N GLY A 14 -3.49 3.60 -10.96
CA GLY A 14 -3.80 5.00 -10.65
C GLY A 14 -3.88 5.88 -11.89
N ASN A 15 -2.91 5.74 -12.80
CA ASN A 15 -2.90 6.48 -14.06
C ASN A 15 -4.10 6.14 -14.95
N ILE A 16 -4.42 4.84 -15.11
CA ILE A 16 -5.58 4.39 -15.89
C ILE A 16 -6.88 4.95 -15.31
N MET A 17 -7.05 4.91 -13.99
CA MET A 17 -8.26 5.43 -13.34
C MET A 17 -8.41 6.95 -13.51
N MET A 18 -7.29 7.69 -13.42
CA MET A 18 -7.31 9.13 -13.70
C MET A 18 -7.69 9.43 -15.16
N GLN A 19 -7.22 8.64 -16.12
CA GLN A 19 -7.61 8.76 -17.52
C GLN A 19 -9.09 8.40 -17.72
N ALA A 20 -9.58 7.33 -17.09
CA ALA A 20 -10.98 6.93 -17.11
C ALA A 20 -11.89 8.04 -16.56
N LYS A 21 -11.47 8.71 -15.48
CA LYS A 21 -12.18 9.87 -14.93
C LYS A 21 -12.22 11.04 -15.91
N ALA A 22 -11.09 11.36 -16.54
CA ALA A 22 -11.02 12.44 -17.53
C ALA A 22 -11.92 12.19 -18.75
N LEU A 23 -12.13 10.92 -19.11
CA LEU A 23 -13.03 10.49 -20.19
C LEU A 23 -14.50 10.34 -19.74
N GLY A 24 -14.81 10.60 -18.47
CA GLY A 24 -16.18 10.46 -17.93
C GLY A 24 -16.65 9.02 -17.77
N VAL A 25 -15.74 8.04 -17.75
CA VAL A 25 -16.07 6.61 -17.53
C VAL A 25 -16.40 6.32 -16.06
N VAL A 26 -15.85 7.14 -15.14
CA VAL A 26 -16.05 7.03 -13.69
C VAL A 26 -16.26 8.43 -13.08
N ASP A 27 -17.22 8.53 -12.16
CA ASP A 27 -17.68 9.83 -11.67
C ASP A 27 -16.86 10.36 -10.48
N SER A 28 -16.41 9.47 -9.60
CA SER A 28 -15.76 9.87 -8.35
C SER A 28 -14.54 9.03 -7.97
N LEU A 29 -13.75 9.55 -7.02
CA LEU A 29 -12.67 8.80 -6.37
C LEU A 29 -13.18 7.58 -5.61
N THR A 30 -14.41 7.64 -5.10
CA THR A 30 -15.06 6.52 -4.43
C THR A 30 -15.33 5.39 -5.42
N ASP A 31 -15.86 5.71 -6.61
CA ASP A 31 -16.16 4.74 -7.66
C ASP A 31 -14.88 4.07 -8.19
N MET A 32 -13.85 4.88 -8.44
CA MET A 32 -12.52 4.37 -8.82
C MET A 32 -11.99 3.36 -7.80
N ARG A 33 -12.06 3.67 -6.50
CA ARG A 33 -11.61 2.76 -5.44
C ARG A 33 -12.50 1.53 -5.29
N ALA A 34 -13.81 1.64 -5.54
CA ALA A 34 -14.72 0.50 -5.52
C ALA A 34 -14.39 -0.49 -6.64
N LEU A 35 -14.17 0.01 -7.85
CA LEU A 35 -13.76 -0.81 -9.01
C LEU A 35 -12.41 -1.49 -8.77
N ILE A 36 -11.40 -0.76 -8.27
CA ILE A 36 -10.09 -1.33 -7.93
C ILE A 36 -10.26 -2.49 -6.93
N ARG A 37 -11.04 -2.30 -5.86
CA ARG A 37 -11.24 -3.34 -4.83
C ARG A 37 -11.97 -4.57 -5.36
N GLN A 38 -12.85 -4.40 -6.35
CA GLN A 38 -13.54 -5.52 -6.99
C GLN A 38 -12.61 -6.31 -7.92
N ALA A 39 -11.71 -5.62 -8.61
CA ALA A 39 -10.83 -6.22 -9.62
C ALA A 39 -9.52 -6.80 -9.04
N ILE A 40 -9.03 -6.26 -7.92
CA ILE A 40 -7.70 -6.53 -7.41
C ILE A 40 -7.76 -6.88 -5.92
N THR A 41 -7.16 -8.01 -5.57
CA THR A 41 -6.97 -8.43 -4.17
C THR A 41 -5.50 -8.28 -3.81
N PRO A 42 -5.13 -7.32 -2.94
CA PRO A 42 -3.76 -7.19 -2.45
C PRO A 42 -3.43 -8.30 -1.45
N ASP A 43 -2.14 -8.59 -1.31
CA ASP A 43 -1.66 -9.57 -0.34
C ASP A 43 -1.65 -8.99 1.07
N LEU A 44 -2.14 -9.76 2.04
CA LEU A 44 -2.15 -9.39 3.46
C LEU A 44 -1.01 -10.09 4.19
N PHE A 45 -0.06 -9.31 4.70
CA PHE A 45 1.07 -9.79 5.49
C PHE A 45 0.84 -9.49 6.97
N GLN A 46 0.82 -10.54 7.79
CA GLN A 46 0.76 -10.41 9.24
C GLN A 46 2.15 -10.11 9.81
N PRO A 47 2.26 -9.31 10.90
CA PRO A 47 3.54 -9.14 11.59
C PRO A 47 4.11 -10.48 12.04
N GLN A 48 5.39 -10.70 11.77
CA GLN A 48 6.16 -11.86 12.22
C GLN A 48 7.44 -11.38 12.89
N ASP A 49 8.07 -12.24 13.71
CA ASP A 49 9.41 -12.02 14.28
C ASP A 49 9.58 -10.68 15.01
N THR A 50 8.54 -10.21 15.71
CA THR A 50 8.48 -8.88 16.30
C THR A 50 9.65 -8.58 17.26
N ALA A 51 10.09 -9.56 18.04
CA ALA A 51 11.23 -9.41 18.95
C ALA A 51 12.57 -9.16 18.22
N SER A 52 12.77 -9.82 17.07
CA SER A 52 13.95 -9.61 16.23
C SER A 52 13.96 -8.23 15.60
N TRP A 53 12.79 -7.75 15.15
CA TRP A 53 12.63 -6.40 14.62
C TRP A 53 12.82 -5.32 15.68
N GLU A 54 12.33 -5.53 16.91
CA GLU A 54 12.56 -4.60 18.02
C GLU A 54 14.06 -4.48 18.36
N THR A 55 14.77 -5.61 18.40
CA THR A 55 16.22 -5.63 18.60
C THR A 55 16.95 -4.88 17.48
N ALA A 56 16.56 -5.11 16.23
CA ALA A 56 17.13 -4.42 15.08
C ALA A 56 16.84 -2.91 15.09
N TYR A 57 15.65 -2.51 15.55
CA TYR A 57 15.25 -1.12 15.71
C TYR A 57 16.07 -0.41 16.80
N GLY A 58 16.30 -1.05 17.95
CA GLY A 58 17.20 -0.51 18.97
C GLY A 58 18.63 -0.28 18.44
N ARG A 59 19.14 -1.19 17.61
CA ARG A 59 20.44 -0.99 16.93
C ARG A 59 20.39 0.18 15.95
N PHE A 60 19.31 0.33 15.18
CA PHE A 60 19.15 1.45 14.25
C PHE A 60 19.23 2.78 15.00
N LEU A 61 18.47 2.95 16.09
CA LEU A 61 18.47 4.18 16.89
C LEU A 61 19.85 4.51 17.46
N ALA A 62 20.58 3.50 17.94
CA ALA A 62 21.94 3.66 18.46
C ALA A 62 22.96 4.08 17.39
N VAL A 63 22.79 3.65 16.14
CA VAL A 63 23.70 4.04 15.03
C VAL A 63 23.35 5.42 14.48
N THR A 64 22.08 5.83 14.55
CA THR A 64 21.61 7.11 14.00
C THR A 64 21.58 8.25 15.02
N ASP A 65 22.00 8.02 16.27
CA ASP A 65 21.87 8.97 17.39
C ASP A 65 20.44 9.54 17.54
N LEU A 66 19.43 8.68 17.31
CA LEU A 66 18.01 9.03 17.42
C LEU A 66 17.39 8.53 18.75
N ASN A 67 18.24 8.18 19.73
CA ASN A 67 17.81 7.79 21.08
C ASN A 67 17.45 8.99 21.95
#